data_AF-A0A842VTN0-F1
#
_entry.id   AF-A0A842VTN0-F1
#
_cell.length_a   1.000
_cell.length_b   1.000
_cell.length_c   1.000
_cell.angle_alpha   90.00
_cell.angle_beta   90.00
_cell.angle_gamma   90.00
#
_symmetry.space_group_name_H-M   'P 1'
#
loop_
_entity.id
_entity.type
_entity.pdbx_description
1 polymer ?
#
loop_
_entity_poly.entity_id
_entity_poly.type
_entity_poly.pdbx_seq_one_letter_code
_entity_poly.pdbx_strand_id
1 'polypeptide(L)'
;MKKTLILYYSRTGRTESIAQILKKRLNADMIEITDDMNRKGFLGLLRCMGEAIKESIPEIYPKELPLDEYQLVLLGSPVWGGSLSTPMLKLYQDHKSELVNT
;
A
#
# COMPACT_ATOMS: atom_id res chain seq x y z
N MET A 1 -0.74 6.05 22.01
CA MET A 1 -1.42 6.27 20.73
C MET A 1 -0.74 7.43 19.99
N LYS A 2 -0.14 7.14 18.84
CA LYS A 2 0.41 8.13 17.91
C LYS A 2 -0.70 8.66 17.00
N LYS A 3 -0.46 9.81 16.36
CA LYS A 3 -1.51 10.51 15.60
C LYS A 3 -1.80 9.89 14.24
N THR A 4 -0.78 9.56 13.45
CA THR A 4 -1.00 9.17 12.05
C THR A 4 0.09 8.23 11.56
N LEU A 5 -0.33 7.17 10.84
CA LEU A 5 0.52 6.26 10.08
C LEU A 5 0.19 6.40 8.59
N ILE A 6 1.22 6.40 7.75
CA ILE A 6 1.09 6.36 6.30
C ILE A 6 1.62 5.00 5.82
N LEU A 7 0.74 4.16 5.30
CA LEU A 7 1.10 2.93 4.60
C LEU A 7 1.10 3.23 3.11
N TYR A 8 2.19 2.94 2.40
CA TYR A 8 2.24 3.21 0.97
C TYR A 8 2.91 2.11 0.16
N TYR A 9 2.46 1.94 -1.08
CA TYR A 9 3.15 1.14 -2.09
C TYR A 9 3.67 2.06 -3.21
N SER A 10 4.90 1.87 -3.69
CA SER A 10 5.40 2.65 -4.83
C SER A 10 6.24 1.82 -5.81
N ARG A 11 5.80 1.79 -7.07
CA ARG A 11 6.54 1.11 -8.15
C ARG A 11 7.68 1.97 -8.73
N THR A 12 7.47 3.28 -8.82
CA THR A 12 8.39 4.22 -9.50
C THR A 12 8.71 5.46 -8.65
N GLY A 13 8.44 5.40 -7.34
CA GLY A 13 8.74 6.49 -6.39
C GLY A 13 7.76 7.67 -6.37
N ARG A 14 6.75 7.70 -7.25
CA ARG A 14 5.75 8.80 -7.27
C ARG A 14 4.89 8.82 -6.01
N THR A 15 4.34 7.68 -5.61
CA THR A 15 3.55 7.55 -4.38
C THR A 15 4.40 7.82 -3.15
N GLU A 16 5.64 7.31 -3.13
CA GLU A 16 6.61 7.57 -2.07
C GLU A 16 6.87 9.07 -1.89
N SER A 17 7.07 9.80 -2.99
CA SER A 17 7.32 11.25 -2.95
C SER A 17 6.17 12.00 -2.27
N ILE A 18 4.91 11.61 -2.54
CA ILE A 18 3.73 12.21 -1.90
C ILE A 18 3.67 11.78 -0.43
N ALA A 19 3.91 10.50 -0.12
CA ALA A 19 3.92 9.98 1.24
C ALA A 19 4.95 10.71 2.12
N GLN A 20 6.15 10.98 1.60
CA GLN A 20 7.20 11.75 2.28
C GLN A 20 6.78 13.20 2.57
N ILE A 21 6.04 13.85 1.66
CA ILE A 21 5.50 15.19 1.88
C ILE A 21 4.46 15.17 3.00
N LEU A 22 3.54 14.20 2.96
CA LEU A 22 2.50 14.04 3.98
C LEU A 22 3.11 13.71 5.35
N LYS A 23 4.11 12.83 5.39
CA LYS A 23 4.87 12.49 6.60
C LYS A 23 5.37 13.73 7.32
N LYS A 24 6.04 14.63 6.58
CA LYS A 24 6.58 15.89 7.13
C LYS A 24 5.49 16.84 7.60
N ARG A 25 4.39 16.97 6.85
CA ARG A 25 3.28 17.89 7.19
C ARG A 25 2.45 17.43 8.38
N LEU A 26 2.27 16.12 8.51
CA LEU A 26 1.43 15.51 9.54
C LEU A 26 2.23 15.05 10.76
N ASN A 27 3.56 15.13 10.71
CA ASN A 27 4.46 14.50 11.69
C ASN A 27 4.07 13.03 11.93
N ALA A 28 3.85 12.32 10.82
CA ALA A 28 3.34 10.96 10.81
C ALA A 28 4.49 9.94 10.73
N ASP A 29 4.20 8.71 11.13
CA ASP A 29 5.03 7.57 10.78
C ASP A 29 4.70 7.10 9.36
N MET A 30 5.64 6.39 8.73
CA MET A 30 5.47 5.95 7.35
C MET A 30 6.12 4.58 7.17
N ILE A 31 5.36 3.65 6.60
CA ILE A 31 5.81 2.29 6.28
C ILE A 31 5.58 2.05 4.78
N GLU A 32 6.65 1.60 4.12
CA GLU A 32 6.56 1.12 2.75
C GLU A 32 6.08 -0.33 2.72
N ILE A 33 5.17 -0.61 1.81
CA ILE A 33 4.69 -1.95 1.49
C ILE A 33 5.41 -2.39 0.23
N THR A 34 5.99 -3.58 0.29
CA THR A 34 6.66 -4.24 -0.85
C THR A 34 5.98 -5.55 -1.17
N ASP A 35 6.17 -6.04 -2.40
CA ASP A 35 5.76 -7.38 -2.79
C ASP A 35 6.94 -8.21 -3.28
N ASP A 36 6.76 -9.53 -3.34
CA ASP A 36 7.74 -10.51 -3.80
C ASP A 36 7.87 -10.58 -5.34
N MET A 37 7.18 -9.68 -6.06
CA MET A 37 7.02 -9.76 -7.51
C MET A 37 7.99 -8.85 -8.25
N ASN A 38 8.71 -9.40 -9.23
CA ASN A 38 9.52 -8.57 -10.12
C ASN A 38 8.63 -7.85 -11.15
N ARG A 39 8.28 -6.58 -10.87
CA ARG A 39 7.38 -5.75 -11.70
C ARG A 39 8.10 -4.89 -12.76
N LYS A 40 9.33 -5.24 -13.14
CA LYS A 40 10.09 -4.50 -14.17
C LYS A 40 9.60 -4.87 -15.59
N GLY A 41 9.38 -3.86 -16.44
CA GLY A 41 9.10 -4.01 -17.88
C GLY A 41 7.61 -4.00 -18.29
N PHE A 42 7.37 -4.01 -19.61
CA PHE A 42 6.04 -3.94 -20.26
C PHE A 42 5.12 -5.12 -19.88
N LEU A 43 5.70 -6.29 -19.60
CA LEU A 43 4.99 -7.47 -19.08
C LEU A 43 4.38 -7.23 -17.69
N GLY A 44 5.02 -6.40 -16.86
CA GLY A 44 4.47 -5.99 -15.56
C GLY A 44 3.18 -5.18 -15.71
N LEU A 45 3.05 -4.38 -16.77
CA LEU A 45 1.85 -3.58 -17.04
C LEU A 45 0.67 -4.46 -17.49
N LEU A 46 0.90 -5.40 -18.41
CA LEU A 46 -0.12 -6.37 -18.86
C LEU A 46 -0.51 -7.32 -17.72
N ARG A 47 0.44 -7.68 -16.85
CA ARG A 47 0.17 -8.51 -15.68
C ARG A 47 -0.59 -7.75 -14.59
N CYS A 48 -0.34 -6.45 -14.37
CA CYS A 48 -1.18 -5.62 -13.50
C CYS A 48 -2.66 -5.58 -13.98
N MET A 49 -2.89 -5.58 -15.30
CA MET A 49 -4.25 -5.67 -15.87
C MET A 49 -4.85 -7.08 -15.73
N GLY A 50 -4.04 -8.13 -15.84
CA GLY A 50 -4.48 -9.52 -15.68
C GLY A 50 -4.63 -9.99 -14.21
N GLU A 51 -3.86 -9.42 -13.28
CA GLU A 51 -3.94 -9.70 -11.83
C GLU A 51 -5.28 -9.25 -11.24
N ALA A 52 -5.86 -8.16 -11.76
CA ALA A 52 -7.23 -7.74 -11.42
C ALA A 52 -8.30 -8.79 -11.82
N ILE A 53 -7.96 -9.72 -12.72
CA ILE A 53 -8.89 -10.72 -13.29
C ILE A 53 -8.64 -12.13 -12.69
N LYS A 54 -7.45 -12.43 -12.17
CA LYS A 54 -7.01 -13.81 -11.86
C LYS A 54 -6.71 -14.11 -10.39
N GLU A 55 -6.96 -13.17 -9.47
CA GLU A 55 -6.74 -13.36 -8.01
C GLU A 55 -5.32 -13.82 -7.61
N SER A 56 -4.27 -13.63 -8.43
CA SER A 56 -2.90 -13.87 -7.96
C SER A 56 -2.43 -12.65 -7.16
N ILE A 57 -2.97 -12.54 -5.96
CA ILE A 57 -2.63 -11.46 -5.05
C ILE A 57 -1.25 -11.79 -4.46
N PRO A 58 -0.23 -10.93 -4.67
CA PRO A 58 1.13 -11.23 -4.23
C PRO A 58 1.22 -11.28 -2.70
N GLU A 59 2.26 -11.92 -2.19
CA GLU A 59 2.59 -11.73 -0.77
C GLU A 59 3.09 -10.29 -0.57
N ILE A 60 2.58 -9.65 0.47
CA ILE A 60 3.00 -8.30 0.86
C ILE A 60 3.85 -8.34 2.12
N TYR A 61 4.71 -7.35 2.25
CA TYR A 61 5.58 -7.16 3.40
C TYR A 61 5.58 -5.69 3.85
N PRO A 62 5.62 -5.42 5.16
CA PRO A 62 5.55 -6.40 6.26
C PRO A 62 4.15 -7.03 6.42
N LYS A 63 4.09 -8.25 6.99
CA LYS A 63 2.82 -8.99 7.22
C LYS A 63 2.06 -8.51 8.46
N GLU A 64 2.77 -7.94 9.42
CA GLU A 64 2.20 -7.39 10.65
C GLU A 64 2.44 -5.88 10.66
N LEU A 65 1.43 -5.15 11.09
CA LEU A 65 1.43 -3.70 11.14
C LEU A 65 0.93 -3.26 12.52
N PRO A 66 1.58 -2.29 13.18
CA PRO A 66 1.17 -1.81 14.50
C PRO A 66 -0.03 -0.85 14.39
N LEU A 67 -1.13 -1.28 13.77
CA LEU A 67 -2.26 -0.41 13.42
C LEU A 67 -2.99 0.15 14.65
N ASP A 68 -3.05 -0.65 15.72
CA ASP A 68 -3.63 -0.31 17.02
C ASP A 68 -2.88 0.82 17.76
N GLU A 69 -1.63 1.10 17.37
CA GLU A 69 -0.86 2.21 17.93
C GLU A 69 -1.30 3.60 17.41
N TYR A 70 -2.09 3.66 16.33
CA TYR A 70 -2.42 4.90 15.61
C TYR A 70 -3.92 5.21 15.64
N GLN A 71 -4.26 6.49 15.50
CA GLN A 71 -5.65 6.98 15.41
C GLN A 71 -6.10 7.27 13.97
N LEU A 72 -5.16 7.28 13.03
CA LEU A 72 -5.42 7.56 11.62
C LEU A 72 -4.41 6.79 10.78
N VAL A 73 -4.91 6.00 9.84
CA VAL A 73 -4.09 5.29 8.86
C VAL A 73 -4.41 5.82 7.46
N LEU A 74 -3.41 6.36 6.79
CA LEU A 74 -3.50 6.81 5.40
C LEU A 74 -2.93 5.73 4.48
N LEU A 75 -3.72 5.31 3.47
CA LEU A 75 -3.30 4.32 2.47
C LEU A 75 -2.91 5.03 1.17
N GLY A 76 -1.64 4.93 0.78
CA GLY A 76 -1.08 5.51 -0.44
C GLY A 76 -0.78 4.47 -1.51
N SER A 77 -1.43 4.55 -2.67
CA SER A 77 -1.29 3.54 -3.73
C SER A 77 -1.27 4.18 -5.13
N PRO A 78 -0.48 3.66 -6.08
CA PRO A 78 -0.66 4.01 -7.47
C PRO A 78 -2.00 3.45 -7.98
N VAL A 79 -2.63 4.18 -8.90
CA VAL A 79 -3.85 3.72 -9.58
C VAL A 79 -3.47 2.80 -10.73
N TRP A 80 -3.93 1.54 -10.69
CA TRP A 80 -3.77 0.55 -11.77
C TRP A 80 -5.15 0.12 -12.27
N GLY A 81 -5.40 0.21 -13.57
CA GLY A 81 -6.68 -0.21 -14.15
C GLY A 81 -7.92 0.51 -13.58
N GLY A 82 -7.75 1.71 -13.02
CA GLY A 82 -8.84 2.47 -12.37
C GLY A 82 -9.09 2.12 -10.91
N SER A 83 -8.30 1.25 -10.30
CA SER A 83 -8.43 0.83 -8.89
C SER A 83 -7.11 0.98 -8.13
N LEU A 84 -7.13 0.66 -6.84
CA LEU A 84 -5.92 0.47 -6.02
C LEU A 84 -5.01 -0.55 -6.70
N SER A 85 -3.70 -0.33 -6.63
CA SER A 85 -2.74 -1.38 -6.99
C SER A 85 -2.99 -2.66 -6.18
N THR A 86 -2.77 -3.81 -6.82
CA THR A 86 -2.96 -5.15 -6.23
C THR A 86 -2.31 -5.31 -4.85
N PRO A 87 -1.08 -4.81 -4.59
CA PRO A 87 -0.45 -4.90 -3.26
C PRO A 87 -1.20 -4.11 -2.18
N MET A 88 -1.71 -2.93 -2.51
CA MET A 88 -2.52 -2.16 -1.55
C MET A 88 -3.89 -2.81 -1.33
N LEU A 89 -4.48 -3.39 -2.37
CA LEU A 89 -5.73 -4.14 -2.23
C LEU A 89 -5.54 -5.35 -1.30
N LYS A 90 -4.43 -6.08 -1.44
CA LYS A 90 -4.05 -7.18 -0.54
C LYS A 90 -3.95 -6.71 0.91
N LEU A 91 -3.22 -5.63 1.14
CA LEU A 91 -3.05 -5.05 2.48
C LEU A 91 -4.40 -4.70 3.11
N TYR A 92 -5.26 -4.05 2.33
CA TYR A 92 -6.60 -3.69 2.80
C TYR A 92 -7.44 -4.93 3.13
N GLN A 93 -7.33 -6.01 2.36
CA GLN A 93 -8.03 -7.26 2.63
C GLN A 93 -7.50 -7.97 3.87
N ASP A 94 -6.17 -8.06 4.02
CA ASP A 94 -5.51 -8.77 5.13
C ASP A 94 -5.74 -8.07 6.47
N HIS A 95 -5.78 -6.74 6.49
CA HIS A 95 -5.91 -5.94 7.72
C HIS A 95 -7.27 -5.25 7.86
N LYS A 96 -8.29 -5.69 7.10
CA LYS A 96 -9.60 -5.01 7.05
C LYS A 96 -10.22 -4.79 8.43
N SER A 97 -10.18 -5.79 9.29
CA SER A 97 -10.75 -5.71 10.65
C SER A 97 -10.02 -4.72 11.54
N GLU A 98 -8.71 -4.60 11.40
CA GLU A 98 -7.88 -3.68 12.19
C GLU A 98 -8.09 -2.24 11.71
N LEU A 99 -8.10 -2.04 10.39
CA LEU A 99 -8.28 -0.73 9.74
C LEU A 99 -9.68 -0.13 9.96
N VAL A 100 -10.72 -0.95 10.08
CA VAL A 100 -12.09 -0.46 10.35
C VAL A 100 -12.26 0.00 11.81
N ASN A 101 -11.38 -0.44 12.70
CA ASN A 101 -11.41 -0.10 14.12
C ASN A 101 -10.47 1.07 14.49
N THR A 102 -9.79 1.66 13.51
CA THR A 102 -8.90 2.82 13.68
C THR A 102 -9.65 4.11 13.41
#